data_AF-A0A1Z5LG42-F1
#
_entry.id   AF-A0A1Z5LG42-F1
#
_cell.length_a   1.000
_cell.length_b   1.000
_cell.length_c   1.000
_cell.angle_alpha   90.00
_cell.angle_beta   90.00
_cell.angle_gamma   90.00
#
_symmetry.space_group_name_H-M   'P 1'
#
loop_
_entity.id
_entity.type
_entity.pdbx_description
1 polymer ?
#
loop_
_entity_poly.entity_id
_entity_poly.type
_entity_poly.pdbx_seq_one_letter_code
_entity_poly.pdbx_strand_id
1 'polypeptide(L)'
;MICYTLQILPRHSADCLSKVCNSHQALARVTLQRYCSTWLGQEVLQKEDPELWGLVNEEKQRQVCGLELIASENFASRSVLEALGSCLNNKYSEGYPGQRYYGGTEVVD
;
A
#
# COMPACT_ATOMS: atom_id res chain seq x y z
N MET A 1 -7.30 -0.94 22.23
CA MET A 1 -6.87 -0.05 21.13
C MET A 1 -6.92 -0.90 19.88
N ILE A 2 -7.99 -0.70 19.10
CA ILE A 2 -8.46 -1.63 18.06
C ILE A 2 -7.70 -1.36 16.77
N CYS A 3 -7.22 -2.44 16.14
CA CYS A 3 -6.83 -2.59 14.75
C CYS A 3 -7.24 -1.42 13.84
N TYR A 4 -6.28 -0.61 13.40
CA TYR A 4 -6.47 0.33 12.29
C TYR A 4 -6.48 -0.43 10.97
N THR A 5 -7.51 -1.25 10.75
CA THR A 5 -7.98 -1.57 9.40
C THR A 5 -8.90 -0.45 8.94
N LEU A 6 -8.36 0.76 8.86
CA LEU A 6 -9.01 1.97 8.36
C LEU A 6 -7.90 2.92 7.90
N GLN A 7 -7.61 2.96 6.59
CA GLN A 7 -7.45 4.17 5.75
C GLN A 7 -6.62 3.97 4.45
N ILE A 8 -7.07 3.09 3.55
CA ILE A 8 -7.23 3.51 2.14
C ILE A 8 -8.66 3.15 1.73
N LEU A 9 -9.62 3.64 2.52
CA LEU A 9 -10.95 3.89 2.00
C LEU A 9 -10.90 5.33 1.48
N PRO A 10 -11.38 5.63 0.26
CA PRO A 10 -11.52 7.01 -0.18
C PRO A 10 -12.38 7.74 0.84
N ARG A 11 -11.75 8.63 1.63
CA ARG A 11 -12.47 9.49 2.55
C ARG A 11 -13.34 10.42 1.69
N HIS A 12 -14.64 10.42 1.99
CA HIS A 12 -15.69 11.28 1.45
C HIS A 12 -16.25 10.88 0.07
N SER A 13 -17.30 10.04 0.05
CA SER A 13 -18.71 10.50 0.11
C SER A 13 -19.65 9.46 -0.51
N ALA A 14 -20.48 8.78 0.30
CA ALA A 14 -21.76 8.21 -0.17
C ALA A 14 -22.69 7.71 0.96
N ASP A 15 -22.40 7.97 2.24
CA ASP A 15 -23.41 7.78 3.31
C ASP A 15 -24.54 8.81 3.29
N CYS A 16 -24.65 9.62 2.24
CA CYS A 16 -25.79 10.49 2.01
C CYS A 16 -26.44 10.07 0.70
N LEU A 17 -27.40 9.13 0.75
CA LEU A 17 -28.59 9.03 -0.13
C LEU A 17 -29.43 7.80 0.26
N SER A 18 -29.82 7.73 1.54
CA SER A 18 -30.83 6.78 2.01
C SER A 18 -32.27 7.15 1.60
N LYS A 19 -32.52 8.17 0.76
CA LYS A 19 -33.89 8.60 0.40
C LYS A 19 -33.98 9.28 -0.97
N VAL A 20 -34.08 8.52 -2.06
CA VAL A 20 -34.69 9.04 -3.32
C VAL A 20 -35.63 8.01 -3.94
N CYS A 21 -36.90 8.41 -3.96
CA CYS A 21 -38.09 7.92 -4.63
C CYS A 21 -37.94 6.83 -5.73
N ASN A 22 -38.79 5.79 -5.62
CA ASN A 22 -38.94 4.59 -6.46
C ASN A 22 -39.45 4.81 -7.91
N SER A 23 -39.07 5.89 -8.62
CA SER A 23 -39.61 6.14 -9.98
C SER A 23 -38.58 6.40 -11.09
N HIS A 24 -37.27 6.42 -10.80
CA HIS A 24 -36.24 6.74 -11.81
C HIS A 24 -35.10 5.70 -11.90
N GLN A 25 -35.41 4.40 -11.85
CA GLN A 25 -34.40 3.33 -11.83
C GLN A 25 -33.74 3.00 -13.20
N ALA A 26 -34.23 3.53 -14.33
CA ALA A 26 -33.70 3.14 -15.64
C ALA A 26 -32.49 3.99 -16.12
N LEU A 27 -32.46 5.29 -15.82
CA LEU A 27 -31.37 6.19 -16.28
C LEU A 27 -30.19 6.27 -15.30
N ALA A 28 -30.40 5.93 -14.02
CA ALA A 28 -29.34 5.96 -13.01
C ALA A 28 -28.32 4.80 -13.14
N ARG A 29 -28.69 3.71 -13.81
CA ARG A 29 -27.81 2.54 -13.99
C ARG A 29 -26.66 2.79 -14.97
N VAL A 30 -26.84 3.67 -15.95
CA VAL A 30 -25.84 3.90 -17.02
C VAL A 30 -24.73 4.87 -16.56
N THR A 31 -24.98 5.69 -15.53
CA THR A 31 -24.03 6.72 -15.09
C THR A 31 -23.17 6.32 -13.89
N LEU A 32 -23.59 5.35 -13.08
CA LEU A 32 -22.86 4.93 -11.86
C LEU A 32 -21.67 4.00 -12.15
N GLN A 33 -21.59 3.40 -13.34
CA GLN A 33 -20.56 2.41 -13.67
C GLN A 33 -19.18 3.03 -13.97
N ARG A 34 -19.09 4.36 -14.02
CA ARG A 34 -17.88 5.10 -14.41
C ARG A 34 -17.08 5.69 -13.24
N TYR A 35 -17.55 5.53 -11.99
CA TYR A 35 -16.96 6.16 -10.80
C TYR A 35 -16.31 5.21 -9.79
N CYS A 36 -16.32 3.90 -10.04
CA CYS A 36 -15.48 2.98 -9.27
C CYS A 36 -14.13 2.86 -9.98
N SER A 37 -13.21 3.76 -9.66
CA SER A 37 -11.79 3.54 -9.96
C SER A 37 -11.41 2.19 -9.37
N THR A 38 -11.02 1.25 -10.22
CA THR A 38 -10.71 -0.13 -9.81
C THR A 38 -9.33 -0.15 -9.17
N TRP A 39 -9.21 0.35 -7.94
CA TRP A 39 -7.96 0.26 -7.18
C TRP A 39 -7.82 -1.16 -6.62
N LEU A 40 -6.81 -1.89 -7.10
CA LEU A 40 -6.57 -3.29 -6.74
C LEU A 40 -5.46 -3.47 -5.70
N GLY A 41 -4.65 -2.42 -5.46
CA GLY A 41 -3.44 -2.52 -4.62
C GLY A 41 -2.35 -3.41 -5.24
N GLN A 42 -2.42 -3.68 -6.55
CA GLN A 42 -1.47 -4.51 -7.30
C GLN A 42 -0.80 -3.75 -8.45
N GLU A 43 -1.12 -2.46 -8.59
CA GLU A 43 -0.55 -1.61 -9.64
C GLU A 43 0.95 -1.38 -9.37
N VAL A 44 1.73 -1.32 -10.44
CA VAL A 44 3.17 -1.04 -10.34
C VAL A 44 3.39 0.44 -10.02
N LEU A 45 4.38 0.73 -9.15
CA LEU A 45 4.68 2.10 -8.71
C LEU A 45 4.87 3.07 -9.87
N GLN A 46 5.54 2.64 -10.95
CA GLN A 46 5.75 3.45 -12.16
C GLN A 46 4.45 3.98 -12.78
N LYS A 47 3.36 3.21 -12.72
CA LYS A 47 2.07 3.58 -13.31
C LYS A 47 1.23 4.40 -12.33
N GLU A 48 1.25 4.01 -11.05
CA GLU A 48 0.44 4.63 -10.00
C GLU A 48 1.01 5.99 -9.59
N ASP A 49 2.33 6.08 -9.46
CA ASP A 49 3.07 7.29 -9.06
C ASP A 49 4.35 7.45 -9.90
N PRO A 50 4.24 7.99 -11.14
CA PRO A 50 5.38 8.19 -12.02
C PRO A 50 6.37 9.24 -11.51
N GLU A 51 5.92 10.19 -10.68
CA GLU A 51 6.77 11.22 -10.09
C GLU A 51 7.73 10.59 -9.07
N LEU A 52 7.19 9.83 -8.12
CA LEU A 52 8.00 9.11 -7.14
C LEU A 52 8.91 8.07 -7.79
N TRP A 53 8.42 7.35 -8.80
CA TRP A 53 9.24 6.43 -9.59
C TRP A 53 10.41 7.14 -10.28
N GLY A 54 10.20 8.36 -10.77
CA GLY A 54 11.26 9.21 -11.33
C GLY A 54 12.35 9.48 -10.30
N LEU A 55 11.98 9.96 -9.12
CA LEU A 55 12.91 10.25 -8.03
C LEU A 55 13.72 9.03 -7.57
N VAL A 56 13.08 7.86 -7.46
CA VAL A 56 13.78 6.60 -7.11
C VAL A 56 14.83 6.24 -8.15
N ASN A 57 14.55 6.44 -9.44
CA ASN A 57 15.51 6.15 -10.50
C ASN A 57 16.64 7.16 -10.54
N GLU A 58 16.37 8.44 -10.33
CA GLU A 58 17.40 9.47 -10.24
C GLU A 58 18.38 9.17 -9.11
N GLU A 59 17.87 8.81 -7.92
CA GLU A 59 18.73 8.43 -6.78
C GLU A 59 19.51 7.15 -7.06
N LYS A 60 18.90 6.15 -7.70
CA LYS A 60 19.60 4.93 -8.10
C LYS A 60 20.74 5.24 -9.07
N GLN A 61 20.55 6.15 -10.03
CA GLN A 61 21.60 6.57 -10.94
C GLN A 61 22.72 7.33 -10.22
N ARG A 62 22.37 8.22 -9.27
CA ARG A 62 23.35 8.91 -8.42
C ARG A 62 24.25 7.91 -7.69
N GLN A 63 23.65 6.90 -7.06
CA GLN A 63 24.38 5.86 -6.32
C GLN A 63 25.27 4.99 -7.21
N VAL A 64 24.82 4.64 -8.43
CA VAL A 64 25.59 3.80 -9.36
C VAL A 64 26.75 4.56 -10.02
N CYS A 65 26.56 5.85 -10.30
CA CYS A 65 27.56 6.69 -10.94
C CYS A 65 28.53 7.36 -9.94
N GLY A 66 28.14 7.44 -8.67
CA GLY A 66 28.91 8.05 -7.59
C GLY A 66 29.92 7.09 -6.96
N LEU A 67 31.02 7.65 -6.44
CA LEU A 67 31.92 6.94 -5.53
C LEU A 67 31.51 7.24 -4.09
N GLU A 68 30.81 6.31 -3.46
CA GLU A 68 30.35 6.46 -2.08
C GLU A 68 31.48 6.12 -1.10
N LEU A 69 31.99 7.15 -0.40
CA LEU A 69 33.14 7.04 0.52
C LEU A 69 32.74 7.18 2.01
N ILE A 70 31.45 7.17 2.29
CA ILE A 70 30.93 7.26 3.66
C ILE A 70 31.03 5.88 4.30
N ALA A 71 31.91 5.73 5.30
CA ALA A 71 32.27 4.43 5.87
C ALA A 71 31.11 3.64 6.51
N SER A 72 30.02 4.32 6.89
CA SER A 72 28.84 3.71 7.49
C SER A 72 27.78 3.29 6.48
N GLU A 73 27.87 3.73 5.22
CA GLU A 73 26.90 3.41 4.18
C GLU A 73 27.30 2.14 3.42
N ASN A 74 26.31 1.44 2.87
CA ASN A 74 26.53 0.19 2.15
C ASN A 74 25.38 -0.09 1.19
N PHE A 75 25.62 -0.98 0.21
CA PHE A 75 24.60 -1.45 -0.72
C PHE A 75 24.02 -2.77 -0.24
N ALA A 76 22.73 -2.77 0.08
CA ALA A 76 22.01 -3.99 0.44
C ALA A 76 21.92 -4.96 -0.74
N SER A 77 22.03 -6.26 -0.47
CA SER A 77 21.82 -7.29 -1.48
C SER A 77 20.36 -7.31 -1.97
N ARG A 78 20.14 -7.76 -3.21
CA ARG A 78 18.80 -7.86 -3.79
C ARG A 78 17.86 -8.73 -2.93
N SER A 79 18.35 -9.83 -2.38
CA SER A 79 17.55 -10.72 -1.52
C SER A 79 17.08 -10.03 -0.23
N VAL A 80 17.90 -9.13 0.34
CA VAL A 80 17.49 -8.34 1.52
C VAL A 80 16.39 -7.35 1.16
N LEU A 81 16.50 -6.68 0.01
CA LEU A 81 15.48 -5.74 -0.47
C LEU A 81 14.15 -6.45 -0.83
N GLU A 82 14.21 -7.65 -1.40
CA GLU A 82 13.02 -8.47 -1.68
C GLU A 82 12.29 -8.87 -0.39
N ALA A 83 13.03 -9.24 0.66
CA ALA A 83 12.44 -9.53 1.96
C ALA A 83 11.82 -8.28 2.62
N LEU A 84 12.49 -7.12 2.51
CA LEU A 84 12.03 -5.85 3.06
C LEU A 84 10.71 -5.39 2.44
N GLY A 85 10.54 -5.57 1.12
CA GLY A 85 9.31 -5.24 0.39
C GLY A 85 8.23 -6.33 0.42
N SER A 86 8.35 -7.33 1.28
CA SER A 86 7.43 -8.49 1.31
C SER A 86 6.16 -8.24 2.13
N CYS A 87 5.26 -9.23 2.14
CA CYS A 87 4.02 -9.20 2.92
C CYS A 87 4.24 -9.18 4.43
N LEU A 88 5.46 -9.39 4.93
CA LEU A 88 5.80 -9.32 6.35
C LEU A 88 5.48 -7.94 6.95
N ASN A 89 5.54 -6.86 6.15
CA ASN A 89 5.17 -5.51 6.56
C ASN A 89 3.71 -5.40 7.04
N ASN A 90 2.84 -6.33 6.62
CA ASN A 90 1.43 -6.34 7.00
C ASN A 90 1.20 -6.99 8.37
N LYS A 91 2.19 -7.69 8.94
CA LYS A 91 2.00 -8.49 10.15
C LYS A 91 2.31 -7.69 11.41
N TYR A 92 1.33 -7.66 12.30
CA TYR A 92 1.50 -7.16 13.68
C TYR A 92 1.87 -8.30 14.62
N SER A 93 3.00 -8.21 15.33
CA SER A 93 3.54 -9.31 16.15
C SER A 93 4.14 -8.80 17.47
N GLU A 94 3.38 -8.02 18.24
CA GLU A 94 3.83 -7.58 19.57
C GLU A 94 4.03 -8.77 20.54
N GLY A 95 5.04 -8.62 21.41
CA GLY A 95 5.51 -9.66 22.33
C GLY A 95 6.77 -10.34 21.81
N TYR A 96 7.11 -11.49 22.40
CA TYR A 96 8.26 -12.33 22.00
C TYR A 96 7.77 -13.63 21.36
N PRO A 97 8.61 -14.36 20.59
CA PRO A 97 8.24 -15.67 20.06
C PRO A 97 7.70 -16.59 21.16
N GLY A 98 6.54 -17.21 20.91
CA GLY A 98 5.83 -18.05 21.90
C GLY A 98 5.09 -17.27 23.02
N GLN A 99 5.24 -15.94 23.09
CA GLN A 99 4.54 -15.05 24.04
C GLN A 99 4.02 -13.81 23.30
N ARG A 100 3.22 -14.03 22.26
CA ARG A 100 2.62 -12.95 21.47
C ARG A 100 1.29 -12.51 22.06
N TYR A 101 1.00 -11.22 21.96
CA TYR A 101 -0.29 -10.67 22.39
C TYR A 101 -1.41 -10.89 21.36
N TYR A 102 -1.05 -11.18 20.10
CA TYR A 102 -1.97 -11.39 18.99
C TYR A 102 -1.69 -12.71 18.28
N GLY A 103 -2.73 -13.34 17.72
CA GLY A 103 -2.62 -14.62 17.01
C GLY A 103 -2.12 -14.51 15.56
N GLY A 104 -1.92 -15.66 14.92
CA GLY A 104 -1.49 -15.78 13.53
C GLY A 104 -0.02 -15.44 13.32
N THR A 105 0.85 -15.73 14.29
CA THR A 105 2.29 -15.39 14.28
C THR A 105 3.17 -16.61 14.01
N GLU A 106 2.60 -17.74 13.56
CA GLU A 106 3.29 -19.03 13.48
C GLU A 106 4.48 -19.03 12.51
N VAL A 107 4.48 -18.15 11.52
CA VAL A 107 5.53 -18.04 10.49
C VAL A 107 6.58 -16.98 10.85
N VAL A 108 6.23 -15.99 11.70
CA VAL A 108 7.11 -14.89 12.10
C VAL A 108 7.81 -15.12 13.44
N ASP A 109 7.37 -16.13 14.20
CA ASP A 109 8.03 -16.66 15.38
C ASP A 109 9.15 -17.64 15.01
#